data_AF-A0AAP7A2I5-F1
#
_entry.id   AF-A0AAP7A2I5-F1
#
_cell.length_a   1.000
_cell.length_b   1.000
_cell.length_c   1.000
_cell.angle_alpha   90.00
_cell.angle_beta   90.00
_cell.angle_gamma   90.00
#
_symmetry.space_group_name_H-M   'P 1'
#
loop_
_entity.id
_entity.type
_entity.pdbx_description
1 polymer ?
#
loop_
_entity_poly.entity_id
_entity_poly.type
_entity_poly.pdbx_seq_one_letter_code
_entity_poly.pdbx_strand_id
1 'polypeptide(L)'
;MFIVKASNGKYQWISGIFKEEKEVQKYIENIPTDLKDCQKLIEHKNLNYPFYLIESENEFEYIVVDELLSMIDGIGLEEDNNKVYFNIYLIESDYRPNKPGTDYMGGIKHEHVTNDFIEWYKKKGKSFLIQRGIL
;
A
#
# COMPACT_ATOMS: atom_id res chain seq x y z
N MET A 1 12.10 6.94 -4.62
CA MET A 1 10.64 6.83 -4.80
C MET A 1 9.97 8.08 -4.26
N PHE A 2 8.98 8.60 -4.98
CA PHE A 2 8.18 9.76 -4.60
C PHE A 2 6.74 9.32 -4.36
N ILE A 3 6.22 9.61 -3.19
CA ILE A 3 4.90 9.15 -2.75
C ILE A 3 4.07 10.37 -2.40
N VAL A 4 2.88 10.47 -2.99
CA VAL A 4 1.90 11.50 -2.65
C VAL A 4 0.91 10.87 -1.68
N LYS A 5 1.07 11.18 -0.40
CA LYS A 5 0.17 10.78 0.69
C LYS A 5 -0.84 11.89 0.91
N ALA A 6 -2.11 11.55 0.93
CA ALA A 6 -3.19 12.47 1.18
C ALA A 6 -3.86 12.21 2.52
N SER A 7 -4.36 13.26 3.17
CA SER A 7 -5.16 13.15 4.39
C SER A 7 -6.14 14.31 4.51
N ASN A 8 -7.42 13.99 4.77
CA ASN A 8 -8.45 14.99 5.06
C ASN A 8 -8.78 15.09 6.56
N GLY A 9 -7.88 14.61 7.43
CA GLY A 9 -8.05 14.58 8.88
C GLY A 9 -8.92 13.41 9.39
N LYS A 10 -9.72 12.78 8.53
CA LYS A 10 -10.52 11.58 8.87
C LYS A 10 -9.99 10.32 8.20
N TYR A 11 -9.54 10.44 6.96
CA TYR A 11 -9.03 9.35 6.15
C TYR A 11 -7.67 9.71 5.58
N GLN A 12 -6.85 8.70 5.36
CA GLN A 12 -5.57 8.82 4.67
C GLN A 12 -5.56 7.89 3.47
N TRP A 13 -4.92 8.30 2.38
CA TRP A 13 -4.75 7.46 1.19
C TRP A 13 -3.46 7.80 0.47
N ILE A 14 -2.95 6.86 -0.32
CA ILE A 14 -1.88 7.13 -1.28
C ILE A 14 -2.53 7.55 -2.59
N SER A 15 -2.34 8.80 -2.97
CA SER A 15 -2.89 9.35 -4.19
C SER A 15 -1.94 9.18 -5.38
N GLY A 16 -0.66 8.89 -5.17
CA GLY A 16 0.25 8.59 -6.28
C GLY A 16 1.62 8.08 -5.82
N ILE A 17 2.26 7.28 -6.66
CA ILE A 17 3.60 6.74 -6.43
C ILE A 17 4.38 6.85 -7.74
N PHE A 18 5.58 7.43 -7.70
CA PHE A 18 6.39 7.68 -8.88
C PHE A 18 7.86 7.37 -8.60
N LYS A 19 8.53 6.74 -9.55
CA LYS A 19 9.99 6.57 -9.48
C LYS A 19 10.73 7.90 -9.66
N GLU A 20 10.29 8.70 -10.62
CA GLU A 20 11.00 9.89 -11.10
C GLU A 20 10.40 11.18 -10.53
N GLU A 21 11.26 12.10 -10.09
CA GLU A 21 10.85 13.38 -9.51
C GLU A 21 10.01 14.20 -10.50
N LYS A 22 10.44 14.24 -11.76
CA LYS A 22 9.76 15.00 -12.81
C LYS A 22 8.31 14.53 -13.02
N GLU A 23 8.03 13.25 -12.86
CA GLU A 23 6.69 12.70 -13.06
C GLU A 23 5.76 13.03 -11.88
N VAL A 24 6.28 12.98 -10.63
CA VAL A 24 5.48 13.41 -9.48
C VAL A 24 5.17 14.91 -9.50
N GLN A 25 6.09 15.75 -9.97
CA GLN A 25 5.84 17.19 -10.09
C GLN A 25 4.70 17.47 -11.08
N LYS A 26 4.76 16.86 -12.28
CA LYS A 26 3.66 16.93 -13.25
C LYS A 26 2.35 16.39 -12.67
N TYR A 27 2.40 15.34 -11.86
CA TYR A 27 1.21 14.79 -11.23
C TYR A 27 0.59 15.79 -10.26
N ILE A 28 1.38 16.38 -9.35
CA ILE A 28 0.94 17.38 -8.37
C ILE A 28 0.32 18.61 -9.05
N GLU A 29 0.89 19.05 -10.18
CA GLU A 29 0.33 20.16 -10.96
C GLU A 29 -1.11 19.89 -11.40
N ASN A 30 -1.42 18.64 -11.75
CA ASN A 30 -2.73 18.19 -12.23
C ASN A 30 -3.73 17.85 -11.11
N ILE A 31 -3.34 17.90 -9.83
CA ILE A 31 -4.27 17.72 -8.71
C ILE A 31 -5.22 18.93 -8.66
N PRO A 32 -6.55 18.74 -8.57
CA PRO A 32 -7.51 19.82 -8.37
C PRO A 32 -7.15 20.71 -7.17
N THR A 33 -7.29 22.03 -7.29
CA THR A 33 -6.85 23.00 -6.27
C THR A 33 -7.46 22.72 -4.89
N ASP A 34 -8.73 22.33 -4.85
CA ASP A 34 -9.47 21.96 -3.64
C ASP A 34 -8.92 20.70 -2.95
N LEU A 35 -8.18 19.85 -3.67
CA LEU A 35 -7.52 18.67 -3.14
C LEU A 35 -6.04 18.90 -2.84
N LYS A 36 -5.39 19.98 -3.30
CA LYS A 36 -3.94 20.16 -3.13
C LYS A 36 -3.53 20.27 -1.67
N ASP A 37 -4.33 20.96 -0.86
CA ASP A 37 -4.01 21.24 0.54
C ASP A 37 -3.99 19.97 1.42
N CYS A 38 -4.65 18.90 0.96
CA CYS A 38 -4.64 17.62 1.66
C CYS A 38 -3.52 16.68 1.20
N GLN A 39 -2.68 17.07 0.24
CA GLN A 39 -1.59 16.24 -0.30
C GLN A 39 -0.24 16.58 0.33
N LYS A 40 0.56 15.55 0.57
CA LYS A 40 1.95 15.66 1.01
C LYS A 40 2.85 14.77 0.17
N LEU A 41 3.89 15.38 -0.40
CA LEU A 41 4.96 14.66 -1.07
C LEU A 41 5.95 14.09 -0.03
N ILE A 42 6.24 12.81 -0.14
CA ILE A 42 7.22 12.10 0.68
C ILE A 42 8.25 11.47 -0.26
N GLU A 43 9.53 11.71 0.01
CA GLU A 43 10.63 11.08 -0.71
C GLU A 43 11.20 9.91 0.09
N HIS A 44 11.18 8.71 -0.49
CA HIS A 44 11.85 7.53 0.02
C HIS A 44 13.06 7.18 -0.86
N LYS A 45 14.26 7.45 -0.36
CA LYS A 45 15.51 7.30 -1.13
C LYS A 45 15.92 5.85 -1.39
N ASN A 46 15.56 4.94 -0.50
CA ASN A 46 15.99 3.54 -0.55
C ASN A 46 14.90 2.58 -1.04
N LEU A 47 13.76 3.11 -1.48
CA LEU A 47 12.63 2.30 -1.93
C LEU A 47 12.66 2.17 -3.46
N ASN A 48 12.56 0.92 -3.94
CA ASN A 48 12.57 0.56 -5.35
C ASN A 48 11.42 -0.40 -5.65
N TYR A 49 11.01 -0.49 -6.92
CA TYR A 49 10.05 -1.51 -7.34
C TYR A 49 10.70 -2.91 -7.41
N PRO A 50 9.93 -3.98 -7.14
CA PRO A 50 8.64 -3.94 -6.45
C PRO A 50 8.83 -3.69 -4.95
N PHE A 51 7.83 -3.07 -4.31
CA PHE A 51 7.74 -2.97 -2.86
C PHE A 51 6.30 -3.13 -2.38
N TYR A 52 6.11 -3.26 -1.07
CA TYR A 52 4.79 -3.39 -0.46
C TYR A 52 4.43 -2.15 0.32
N LEU A 53 3.18 -1.75 0.19
CA LEU A 53 2.55 -0.78 1.07
C LEU A 53 1.63 -1.55 2.02
N ILE A 54 1.87 -1.40 3.33
CA ILE A 54 1.01 -1.97 4.37
C ILE A 54 0.11 -0.87 4.90
N GLU A 55 -1.18 -1.13 4.93
CA GLU A 55 -2.18 -0.25 5.52
C GLU A 55 -2.72 -0.89 6.80
N SER A 56 -2.49 -0.23 7.93
CA SER A 56 -3.00 -0.64 9.24
C SER A 56 -3.46 0.59 10.01
N GLU A 57 -4.69 0.57 10.55
CA GLU A 57 -5.23 1.64 11.40
C GLU A 57 -5.13 3.07 10.80
N ASN A 58 -5.27 3.19 9.46
CA ASN A 58 -5.08 4.42 8.67
C ASN A 58 -3.64 4.95 8.57
N GLU A 59 -2.64 4.14 8.94
CA GLU A 59 -1.24 4.44 8.68
C GLU A 59 -0.67 3.54 7.58
N PHE A 60 0.42 4.02 6.99
CA PHE A 60 1.06 3.41 5.84
C PHE A 60 2.53 3.12 6.12
N GLU A 61 2.92 1.87 5.96
CA GLU A 61 4.31 1.43 5.99
C GLU A 61 4.75 0.98 4.60
N TYR A 62 6.02 1.25 4.25
CA TYR A 62 6.59 0.91 2.96
C TYR A 62 7.73 -0.07 3.18
N ILE A 63 7.53 -1.31 2.78
CA ILE A 63 8.40 -2.42 3.18
C ILE A 63 8.84 -3.27 1.99
N VAL A 64 9.90 -4.03 2.19
CA VAL A 64 10.37 -5.05 1.24
C VAL A 64 9.82 -6.44 1.58
N VAL A 65 10.07 -7.40 0.69
CA VAL A 65 9.56 -8.77 0.81
C VAL A 65 9.92 -9.46 2.13
N ASP A 66 11.16 -9.30 2.62
CA ASP A 66 11.60 -9.98 3.83
C ASP A 66 10.90 -9.43 5.09
N GLU A 67 10.62 -8.13 5.10
CA GLU A 67 9.83 -7.47 6.15
C GLU A 67 8.38 -7.94 6.11
N LEU A 68 7.77 -8.03 4.92
CA LEU A 68 6.41 -8.55 4.74
C LEU A 68 6.29 -9.98 5.30
N LEU A 69 7.22 -10.85 4.93
CA LEU A 69 7.24 -12.23 5.40
C LEU A 69 7.37 -12.29 6.92
N SER A 70 8.27 -11.48 7.49
CA SER A 70 8.45 -11.39 8.95
C SER A 70 7.18 -10.91 9.66
N MET A 71 6.45 -9.96 9.08
CA MET A 71 5.17 -9.48 9.62
C MET A 71 4.12 -10.58 9.60
N ILE A 72 3.95 -11.29 8.48
CA ILE A 72 2.96 -12.37 8.35
C ILE A 72 3.29 -13.54 9.29
N ASP A 73 4.57 -13.93 9.37
CA ASP A 73 5.05 -15.01 10.23
C ASP A 73 4.79 -14.71 11.73
N GLY A 74 4.80 -13.42 12.11
CA GLY A 74 4.55 -12.97 13.47
C GLY A 74 3.08 -13.00 13.92
N ILE A 75 2.12 -13.24 13.01
CA ILE A 75 0.70 -13.13 13.34
C ILE A 75 0.16 -14.38 14.06
N GLY A 76 -0.32 -14.16 15.28
CA GLY A 76 -1.20 -15.08 16.00
C GLY A 76 -2.65 -14.92 15.53
N LEU A 77 -3.40 -16.02 15.45
CA LEU A 77 -4.82 -15.95 15.15
C LEU A 77 -5.59 -15.43 16.37
N GLU A 78 -6.56 -14.55 16.12
CA GLU A 78 -7.45 -14.01 17.14
C GLU A 78 -8.85 -14.63 17.03
N GLU A 79 -9.63 -14.56 18.11
CA GLU A 79 -11.00 -15.11 18.14
C GLU A 79 -11.97 -14.36 17.22
N ASP A 80 -11.69 -13.08 16.93
CA ASP A 80 -12.48 -12.28 16.00
C ASP A 80 -12.17 -12.68 14.54
N ASN A 81 -13.02 -13.53 13.99
CA ASN A 81 -12.90 -14.00 12.60
C ASN A 81 -13.04 -12.87 11.55
N ASN A 82 -13.59 -11.72 11.92
CA ASN A 82 -13.72 -10.58 11.00
C ASN A 82 -12.53 -9.62 11.07
N LYS A 83 -11.53 -9.90 11.91
CA LYS A 83 -10.35 -9.05 12.03
C LYS A 83 -9.57 -9.02 10.72
N VAL A 84 -9.32 -7.80 10.25
CA VAL A 84 -8.29 -7.50 9.25
C VAL A 84 -7.07 -6.99 10.01
N TYR A 85 -5.97 -7.72 9.96
CA TYR A 85 -4.72 -7.32 10.60
C TYR A 85 -4.13 -6.10 9.89
N PHE A 86 -4.09 -6.15 8.56
CA PHE A 86 -3.69 -5.06 7.68
C PHE A 86 -4.04 -5.40 6.22
N ASN A 87 -3.97 -4.41 5.34
CA ASN A 87 -4.01 -4.63 3.89
C ASN A 87 -2.60 -4.59 3.32
N ILE A 88 -2.31 -5.48 2.38
CA ILE A 88 -1.06 -5.48 1.61
C ILE A 88 -1.38 -4.95 0.22
N TYR A 89 -0.67 -3.93 -0.23
CA TYR A 89 -0.69 -3.45 -1.61
C TYR A 89 0.67 -3.74 -2.26
N LEU A 90 0.67 -4.41 -3.41
CA LEU A 90 1.89 -4.67 -4.19
C LEU A 90 2.11 -3.56 -5.22
N ILE A 91 3.23 -2.86 -5.10
CA ILE A 91 3.59 -1.74 -5.98
C ILE A 91 4.72 -2.17 -6.91
N GLU A 92 4.38 -2.53 -8.15
CA GLU A 92 5.32 -3.01 -9.17
C GLU A 92 5.80 -1.89 -10.11
N SER A 93 5.07 -0.78 -10.16
CA SER A 93 5.35 0.36 -11.04
C SER A 93 4.77 1.65 -10.47
N ASP A 94 4.97 2.76 -11.20
CA ASP A 94 4.28 4.02 -10.94
C ASP A 94 2.77 3.79 -10.80
N TYR A 95 2.17 4.41 -9.79
CA TYR A 95 0.73 4.41 -9.55
C TYR A 95 0.20 5.83 -9.75
N ARG A 96 -0.68 5.97 -10.76
CA ARG A 96 -1.29 7.23 -11.15
C ARG A 96 -2.80 7.03 -11.34
N PRO A 97 -3.64 7.47 -10.39
CA PRO A 97 -5.08 7.37 -10.57
C PRO A 97 -5.56 8.29 -11.69
N ASN A 98 -6.61 7.89 -12.37
CA ASN A 98 -7.26 8.69 -13.44
C ASN A 98 -7.79 10.03 -12.92
N LYS A 99 -8.10 10.11 -11.63
CA LYS A 99 -8.49 11.32 -10.92
C LYS A 99 -7.38 11.67 -9.92
N PRO A 100 -6.47 12.59 -10.29
CA PRO A 100 -5.37 12.98 -9.42
C PRO A 100 -5.84 13.49 -8.05
N GLY A 101 -5.12 13.12 -6.99
CA GLY A 101 -5.38 13.53 -5.61
C GLY A 101 -6.51 12.77 -4.90
N THR A 102 -7.36 12.03 -5.61
CA THR A 102 -8.47 11.28 -5.00
C THR A 102 -8.04 9.92 -4.48
N ASP A 103 -8.84 9.35 -3.56
CA ASP A 103 -8.68 7.96 -3.15
C ASP A 103 -9.17 7.03 -4.27
N TYR A 104 -8.23 6.24 -4.78
CA TYR A 104 -8.47 5.23 -5.81
C TYR A 104 -7.64 3.96 -5.54
N MET A 105 -7.22 3.75 -4.28
CA MET A 105 -6.30 2.67 -3.90
C MET A 105 -6.86 1.27 -4.19
N GLY A 106 -8.19 1.12 -4.24
CA GLY A 106 -8.82 -0.14 -4.65
C GLY A 106 -8.46 -0.62 -6.07
N GLY A 107 -7.88 0.24 -6.91
CA GLY A 107 -7.35 -0.14 -8.22
C GLY A 107 -5.93 -0.73 -8.19
N ILE A 108 -5.23 -0.62 -7.05
CA ILE A 108 -3.92 -1.24 -6.84
C ILE A 108 -4.15 -2.71 -6.48
N LYS A 109 -3.26 -3.60 -6.91
CA LYS A 109 -3.29 -5.01 -6.51
C LYS A 109 -3.09 -5.12 -4.99
N HIS A 110 -4.09 -5.65 -4.30
CA HIS A 110 -4.06 -5.75 -2.85
C HIS A 110 -4.75 -7.00 -2.30
N GLU A 111 -4.42 -7.32 -1.06
CA GLU A 111 -5.04 -8.41 -0.28
C GLU A 111 -5.29 -7.94 1.15
N HIS A 112 -6.41 -8.38 1.72
CA HIS A 112 -6.69 -8.20 3.14
C HIS A 112 -6.09 -9.37 3.91
N VAL A 113 -5.25 -9.07 4.90
CA VAL A 113 -4.70 -10.10 5.79
C VAL A 113 -5.70 -10.33 6.91
N THR A 114 -6.43 -11.43 6.81
CA THR A 114 -7.43 -11.90 7.78
C THR A 114 -7.00 -13.20 8.44
N ASN A 115 -7.77 -13.71 9.40
CA ASN A 115 -7.56 -15.06 9.95
C ASN A 115 -7.46 -16.12 8.85
N ASP A 116 -8.40 -16.16 7.92
CA ASP A 116 -8.39 -17.10 6.80
C ASP A 116 -7.12 -17.00 5.96
N PHE A 117 -6.66 -15.77 5.68
CA PHE A 117 -5.41 -15.55 4.95
C PHE A 117 -4.24 -16.20 5.69
N ILE A 118 -4.14 -15.98 7.01
CA ILE A 118 -3.08 -16.50 7.85
C ILE A 118 -3.14 -18.01 7.99
N GLU A 119 -4.33 -18.60 8.10
CA GLU A 119 -4.51 -20.06 8.12
C GLU A 119 -4.02 -20.70 6.82
N TRP A 120 -4.39 -20.14 5.67
CA TRP A 120 -3.92 -20.62 4.37
C TRP A 120 -2.42 -20.46 4.21
N TYR A 121 -1.87 -19.34 4.64
CA TYR A 121 -0.43 -19.12 4.65
C TYR A 121 0.30 -20.10 5.57
N LYS A 122 -0.17 -20.33 6.81
CA LYS A 122 0.44 -21.32 7.72
C LYS A 122 0.41 -22.74 7.16
N LYS A 123 -0.61 -23.07 6.35
CA LYS A 123 -0.75 -24.39 5.71
C LYS A 123 0.12 -24.57 4.46
N LYS A 124 0.27 -23.53 3.64
CA LYS A 124 0.89 -23.60 2.31
C LYS A 124 2.22 -22.84 2.19
N GLY A 125 2.55 -22.02 3.16
CA GLY A 125 3.70 -21.11 3.15
C GLY A 125 3.68 -20.16 1.95
N LYS A 126 4.87 -19.85 1.44
CA LYS A 126 5.07 -18.91 0.32
C LYS A 126 4.33 -19.28 -0.95
N SER A 127 4.00 -20.56 -1.18
CA SER A 127 3.25 -20.94 -2.39
C SER A 127 1.84 -20.36 -2.42
N PHE A 128 1.24 -20.09 -1.26
CA PHE A 128 -0.04 -19.37 -1.19
C PHE A 128 0.12 -17.92 -1.63
N LEU A 129 1.18 -17.24 -1.19
CA LEU A 129 1.45 -15.85 -1.58
C LEU A 129 1.72 -15.73 -3.08
N ILE A 130 2.48 -16.66 -3.66
CA ILE A 130 2.72 -16.73 -5.11
C ILE A 130 1.40 -16.95 -5.87
N GLN A 131 0.53 -17.84 -5.39
CA GLN A 131 -0.78 -18.09 -6.02
C GLN A 131 -1.67 -16.84 -6.02
N ARG A 132 -1.56 -16.01 -4.98
CA ARG A 132 -2.24 -14.71 -4.86
C ARG A 132 -1.53 -13.59 -5.65
N GLY A 133 -0.35 -13.86 -6.19
CA GLY A 133 0.50 -12.88 -6.87
C GLY A 133 1.07 -11.81 -5.92
N ILE A 134 1.16 -12.09 -4.63
CA ILE A 134 1.80 -11.19 -3.67
C ILE A 134 3.33 -11.28 -3.80
N LEU A 135 3.86 -12.47 -4.12
CA LEU A 135 5.27 -12.74 -4.42
C LEU A 135 5.48 -13.07 -5.89
#